data_AF-A0A526RQF8-F1
#
_entry.id   AF-A0A526RQF8-F1
#
_cell.length_a   1.000
_cell.length_b   1.000
_cell.length_c   1.000
_cell.angle_alpha   90.00
_cell.angle_beta   90.00
_cell.angle_gamma   90.00
#
_symmetry.space_group_name_H-M   'P 1'
#
loop_
_entity.id
_entity.type
_entity.pdbx_description
1 polymer ?
#
loop_
_entity_poly.entity_id
_entity_poly.type
_entity_poly.pdbx_seq_one_letter_code
_entity_poly.pdbx_strand_id
1 'polypeptide(L)'
;TNSTLFSDTSGRVSGALKGLVERAAAAGSIRADVDASDVLHALGGIYSAPNTPDWRDRSGRLVKLLMDGLRFGAREASKLPR
;
A
#
# COMPACT_ATOMS: atom_id res chain seq x y z
N THR A 1 10.11 -17.74 -21.54
CA THR A 1 11.38 -17.30 -20.91
C THR A 1 11.25 -15.99 -20.15
N ASN A 2 10.52 -14.97 -20.62
CA ASN A 2 10.27 -13.75 -19.83
C ASN A 2 9.35 -13.94 -18.61
N SER A 3 8.47 -14.94 -18.64
CA SER A 3 7.44 -15.13 -17.61
C SER A 3 7.98 -15.50 -16.23
N THR A 4 9.05 -16.30 -16.15
CA THR A 4 9.65 -16.72 -14.86
C THR A 4 10.37 -15.58 -14.17
N LEU A 5 11.16 -14.80 -14.92
CA LEU A 5 11.83 -13.59 -14.40
C LEU A 5 10.83 -12.51 -13.94
N PHE A 6 9.74 -12.33 -14.69
CA PHE A 6 8.70 -11.38 -14.33
C PHE A 6 7.92 -11.84 -13.07
N SER A 7 7.61 -13.14 -12.98
CA SER A 7 6.98 -13.73 -11.79
C SER A 7 7.89 -13.69 -10.56
N ASP A 8 9.19 -13.99 -10.70
CA ASP A 8 10.15 -13.91 -9.59
C ASP A 8 10.32 -12.47 -9.09
N THR A 9 10.43 -11.51 -10.00
CA THR A 9 10.60 -10.09 -9.65
C THR A 9 9.33 -9.51 -9.04
N SER A 10 8.15 -9.81 -9.62
CA SER A 10 6.85 -9.41 -9.07
C SER A 10 6.59 -10.02 -7.70
N GLY A 11 7.00 -11.28 -7.50
CA GLY A 11 6.93 -11.98 -6.21
C GLY A 11 7.80 -11.32 -5.13
N ARG A 12 9.00 -10.85 -5.49
CA ARG A 12 9.89 -10.12 -4.56
C ARG A 12 9.31 -8.78 -4.11
N VAL A 13 8.76 -8.00 -5.05
CA VAL A 13 8.13 -6.71 -4.73
C VAL A 13 6.90 -6.91 -3.85
N SER A 14 6.05 -7.88 -4.20
CA SER A 14 4.86 -8.22 -3.44
C SER A 14 5.20 -8.70 -2.02
N GLY A 15 6.22 -9.56 -1.89
CA GLY A 15 6.70 -10.05 -0.59
C GLY A 15 7.30 -8.95 0.28
N ALA A 16 8.08 -8.03 -0.31
CA ALA A 16 8.64 -6.89 0.41
C ALA A 16 7.54 -5.94 0.91
N LEU A 17 6.56 -5.62 0.06
CA LEU A 17 5.42 -4.79 0.44
C LEU A 17 4.61 -5.44 1.56
N LYS A 18 4.33 -6.74 1.45
CA LYS A 18 3.65 -7.51 2.49
C LYS A 18 4.35 -7.38 3.84
N GLY A 19 5.66 -7.62 3.88
CA GLY A 19 6.43 -7.48 5.11
C GLY A 19 6.44 -6.05 5.67
N LEU A 20 6.37 -5.01 4.82
CA LEU A 20 6.26 -3.63 5.28
C LEU A 20 4.90 -3.33 5.90
N VAL A 21 3.80 -3.77 5.26
CA VAL A 21 2.44 -3.57 5.76
C VAL A 21 2.24 -4.29 7.09
N GLU A 22 2.65 -5.55 7.18
CA GLU A 22 2.55 -6.35 8.41
C GLU A 22 3.31 -5.70 9.58
N ARG A 23 4.55 -5.24 9.34
CA ARG A 23 5.34 -4.54 10.38
C ARG A 23 4.71 -3.20 10.77
N ALA A 24 4.17 -2.44 9.81
CA ALA A 24 3.53 -1.16 10.09
C ALA A 24 2.24 -1.33 10.91
N ALA A 25 1.45 -2.36 10.61
CA ALA A 25 0.26 -2.72 11.37
C ALA A 25 0.62 -3.18 12.78
N ALA A 26 1.62 -4.06 12.92
CA ALA A 26 2.12 -4.51 14.23
C ALA A 26 2.69 -3.36 15.07
N ALA A 27 3.33 -2.37 14.43
CA ALA A 27 3.82 -1.15 15.09
C ALA A 27 2.73 -0.12 15.40
N GLY A 28 1.46 -0.39 15.04
CA GLY A 28 0.35 0.56 15.21
C GLY A 28 0.51 1.84 14.39
N SER A 29 1.33 1.83 13.33
CA SER A 29 1.53 2.98 12.44
C SER A 29 0.44 3.10 11.37
N ILE A 30 -0.27 2.00 11.11
CA ILE A 30 -1.46 1.91 10.26
C ILE A 30 -2.53 1.06 10.95
N ARG A 31 -3.78 1.14 10.48
CA ARG A 31 -4.89 0.30 10.93
C ARG A 31 -4.55 -1.19 10.79
N ALA A 32 -4.94 -2.02 11.77
CA ALA A 32 -4.57 -3.43 11.84
C ALA A 32 -5.50 -4.37 11.05
N ASP A 33 -6.65 -3.86 10.59
CA ASP A 33 -7.67 -4.57 9.83
C ASP A 33 -7.48 -4.45 8.30
N VAL A 34 -6.25 -4.15 7.85
CA VAL A 34 -5.91 -4.05 6.42
C VAL A 34 -5.12 -5.28 5.97
N ASP A 35 -5.49 -5.83 4.81
CA ASP A 35 -4.71 -6.87 4.12
C ASP A 35 -3.62 -6.23 3.24
N ALA A 36 -2.40 -6.77 3.28
CA ALA A 36 -1.30 -6.30 2.43
C ALA A 36 -1.59 -6.45 0.93
N SER A 37 -2.36 -7.46 0.53
CA SER A 37 -2.80 -7.67 -0.84
C SER A 37 -3.76 -6.58 -1.32
N ASP A 38 -4.62 -6.06 -0.44
CA ASP A 38 -5.49 -4.92 -0.77
C ASP A 38 -4.68 -3.65 -1.01
N VAL A 39 -3.65 -3.42 -0.19
CA VAL A 39 -2.72 -2.29 -0.38
C VAL A 39 -1.97 -2.42 -1.71
N LEU A 40 -1.50 -3.63 -2.04
CA LEU A 40 -0.83 -3.89 -3.32
C LEU A 40 -1.77 -3.64 -4.51
N HIS A 41 -3.01 -4.14 -4.45
CA HIS A 41 -4.02 -3.92 -5.50
C HIS A 41 -4.37 -2.44 -5.66
N ALA A 42 -4.52 -1.70 -4.56
CA ALA A 42 -4.78 -0.26 -4.60
C ALA A 42 -3.66 0.49 -5.31
N LEU A 43 -2.39 0.21 -4.97
CA LEU A 43 -1.24 0.80 -5.63
C LEU A 43 -1.17 0.40 -7.11
N GLY A 44 -1.40 -0.88 -7.42
CA GLY A 44 -1.47 -1.38 -8.79
C GLY A 44 -2.51 -0.65 -9.62
N GLY A 45 -3.71 -0.41 -9.08
CA GLY A 45 -4.77 0.35 -9.73
C GLY A 45 -4.39 1.82 -9.98
N ILE A 46 -3.80 2.48 -8.98
CA ILE A 46 -3.33 3.88 -9.10
C ILE A 46 -2.30 4.01 -10.22
N TYR A 47 -1.32 3.12 -10.27
CA TYR A 47 -0.27 3.18 -11.29
C TYR A 47 -0.72 2.67 -12.67
N SER A 48 -1.83 1.93 -12.75
CA SER A 48 -2.43 1.48 -14.03
C SER A 48 -3.31 2.54 -14.70
N ALA A 49 -3.52 3.69 -14.06
CA ALA A 49 -4.31 4.78 -14.63
C ALA A 49 -3.71 5.28 -15.97
N PRO A 50 -4.53 5.78 -16.91
CA PRO A 50 -4.04 6.25 -18.20
C PRO A 50 -2.91 7.28 -18.09
N ASN A 51 -1.94 7.20 -18.99
CA ASN A 51 -0.81 8.11 -19.05
C ASN A 51 -1.24 9.50 -19.56
N THR A 52 -1.69 10.34 -18.65
CA THR A 52 -2.02 11.75 -18.89
C THR A 52 -0.86 12.65 -18.46
N PRO A 53 -0.77 13.90 -18.95
CA PRO A 53 0.26 14.85 -18.50
C PRO A 53 0.27 15.08 -16.98
N ASP A 54 -0.90 14.96 -16.33
CA ASP A 54 -1.06 15.10 -14.87
C ASP A 54 -0.97 13.77 -14.10
N TRP A 55 -0.68 12.64 -14.77
CA TRP A 55 -0.72 11.31 -14.16
C TRP A 55 0.15 11.23 -12.91
N ARG A 56 1.38 11.74 -12.97
CA ARG A 56 2.33 11.67 -11.86
C ARG A 56 1.80 12.39 -10.61
N ASP A 57 1.27 13.59 -10.80
CA ASP A 57 0.74 14.41 -9.72
C ASP A 57 -0.56 13.82 -9.16
N ARG A 58 -1.43 13.32 -10.05
CA ARG A 58 -2.67 12.63 -9.67
C ARG A 58 -2.37 11.37 -8.87
N SER A 59 -1.49 10.51 -9.34
CA SER A 59 -1.08 9.29 -8.65
C SER A 59 -0.45 9.60 -7.30
N GLY A 60 0.37 10.66 -7.20
CA GLY A 60 0.89 11.14 -5.91
C GLY A 60 -0.21 11.53 -4.92
N ARG A 61 -1.24 12.26 -5.36
CA ARG A 61 -2.40 12.60 -4.52
C ARG A 61 -3.19 11.37 -4.08
N LEU A 62 -3.39 10.39 -4.96
CA LEU A 62 -4.10 9.15 -4.65
C LEU A 62 -3.32 8.27 -3.66
N VAL A 63 -2.01 8.15 -3.82
CA VAL A 63 -1.14 7.45 -2.85
C VAL A 63 -1.19 8.13 -1.50
N LYS A 64 -1.17 9.47 -1.46
CA LYS A 64 -1.29 10.21 -0.21
C LYS A 64 -2.64 9.94 0.48
N LEU A 65 -3.75 9.98 -0.27
CA LEU A 65 -5.07 9.64 0.24
C LEU A 65 -5.14 8.22 0.81
N LEU A 66 -4.58 7.23 0.09
CA LEU A 66 -4.48 5.86 0.57
C LEU A 66 -3.71 5.80 1.90
N MET A 67 -2.55 6.43 1.98
CA MET A 67 -1.72 6.45 3.19
C MET A 67 -2.41 7.16 4.37
N ASP A 68 -3.17 8.22 4.10
CA ASP A 68 -3.95 8.92 5.13
C ASP A 68 -5.08 8.03 5.68
N GLY A 69 -5.77 7.28 4.80
CA GLY A 69 -6.78 6.30 5.21
C GLY A 69 -6.19 5.15 6.04
N LEU A 70 -5.00 4.65 5.67
CA LEU A 70 -4.29 3.63 6.45
C LEU A 70 -3.90 4.13 7.84
N ARG A 71 -3.45 5.38 7.96
CA ARG A 71 -3.03 5.98 9.25
C ARG A 71 -4.20 6.39 10.14
N PHE A 72 -5.37 6.67 9.57
CA PHE A 72 -6.51 7.16 10.34
C PHE A 72 -6.93 6.19 11.46
N GLY A 73 -7.03 4.88 11.18
CA GLY A 73 -7.40 3.87 12.18
C GLY A 73 -6.34 3.61 13.26
N ALA A 74 -5.06 3.87 12.97
CA ALA A 74 -3.98 3.79 13.97
C ALA A 74 -4.07 4.88 15.05
N ARG A 75 -4.52 6.08 14.67
CA ARG A 75 -4.69 7.21 15.59
C ARG A 75 -5.83 6.97 16.58
N GLU A 76 -6.89 6.30 16.15
CA GLU A 76 -8.01 5.93 17.03
C GLU A 76 -7.60 4.86 18.05
N ALA A 77 -6.84 3.83 17.64
CA ALA A 77 -6.29 2.83 18.56
C ALA A 77 -5.35 3.47 19.62
N SER A 78 -4.68 4.56 19.28
CA SER A 78 -3.81 5.31 20.21
C SER A 78 -4.59 6.15 21.24
N LYS A 79 -5.88 6.43 21.03
CA LYS A 79 -6.72 7.24 21.93
C LYS A 79 -7.45 6.43 22.99
N LEU A 80 -7.54 5.11 22.83
CA LEU A 80 -8.21 4.25 23.81
C LEU A 80 -7.30 4.13 25.06
N PRO A 81 -7.80 4.39 26.28
CA PRO A 81 -7.01 4.22 27.49
C PRO A 81 -6.57 2.75 27.63
N ARG A 82 -5.29 2.55 27.96
CA ARG A 82 -4.70 1.22 28.22
C ARG A 82 -5.19 0.64 29.53
#